data_AF-A0A2S5MZI5-F1
#
_entry.id   AF-A0A2S5MZI5-F1
#
_cell.length_a   1.000
_cell.length_b   1.000
_cell.length_c   1.000
_cell.angle_alpha   90.00
_cell.angle_beta   90.00
_cell.angle_gamma   90.00
#
_symmetry.space_group_name_H-M   'P 1'
#
loop_
_entity.id
_entity.type
_entity.pdbx_description
1 polymer ?
#
loop_
_entity_poly.entity_id
_entity_poly.type
_entity_poly.pdbx_seq_one_letter_code
_entity_poly.pdbx_strand_id
1 'polypeptide(L)'
;MRGAVAAVAAPFVVRGLGGAALAQDSLPGSGPVSPIWGELGRLTIAAQKQGLGVPRMSLGPESLSDDFSSTMPAIVDFMDSLDGAIATASPEKADAAEDLKAEASALLGKVLAAEKLPREAPEEPGPPGAAPTVRAPKFEDVAESYRALFRTCVIRSDKASQVKWYTDKVADPSRRERYQRIEDEICVPWYFVAIIHGMECGFDFNKHLHNGDPLRSRTVQVPKGRPVTWSPPTDWHSSAVDALRYDKFADLTDWDLARMLYRWEAYNGWRSRLLYNINTPYLWSFSNHYTKGKFVADNVWDGNAVSKQCGAAVMLKMIVETGVIGQPA
;
A
#
# COMPACT_ATOMS: atom_id res chain seq x y z
N MET A 1 -93.30 -42.40 -2.84
CA MET A 1 -91.97 -42.45 -3.51
C MET A 1 -90.92 -42.38 -2.41
N ARG A 2 -90.21 -43.48 -2.10
CA ARG A 2 -88.79 -43.75 -2.50
C ARG A 2 -87.90 -42.50 -2.31
N GLY A 3 -86.79 -42.49 -1.58
CA GLY A 3 -85.98 -43.52 -0.93
C GLY A 3 -84.74 -42.85 -0.31
N ALA A 4 -84.01 -43.61 0.51
CA ALA A 4 -82.77 -43.25 1.19
C ALA A 4 -81.57 -43.00 0.26
N VAL A 5 -80.47 -42.45 0.81
CA VAL A 5 -79.03 -42.73 0.57
C VAL A 5 -78.24 -41.60 1.29
N ALA A 6 -77.64 -41.82 2.47
CA ALA A 6 -76.38 -42.52 2.78
C ALA A 6 -75.12 -41.75 2.39
N ALA A 7 -74.38 -41.32 3.42
CA ALA A 7 -73.04 -40.75 3.38
C ALA A 7 -71.98 -41.83 3.13
N VAL A 8 -70.93 -41.49 2.38
CA VAL A 8 -69.65 -42.22 2.36
C VAL A 8 -68.51 -41.21 2.41
N ALA A 9 -67.62 -41.42 3.37
CA ALA A 9 -66.35 -40.71 3.54
C ALA A 9 -65.19 -41.55 2.96
N ALA A 10 -64.10 -40.89 2.55
CA ALA A 10 -62.67 -41.22 2.78
C ALA A 10 -61.76 -40.36 1.83
N PRO A 11 -60.43 -40.31 1.98
CA PRO A 11 -59.74 -39.27 2.76
C PRO A 11 -58.73 -38.46 1.90
N PHE A 12 -58.38 -37.24 2.32
CA PHE A 12 -57.18 -36.56 1.82
C PHE A 12 -56.14 -36.44 2.93
N VAL A 13 -54.94 -36.92 2.59
CA VAL A 13 -53.75 -37.09 3.43
C VAL A 13 -53.24 -35.73 3.94
N VAL A 14 -53.08 -35.60 5.26
CA VAL A 14 -52.32 -34.51 5.88
C VAL A 14 -50.83 -34.85 5.78
N ARG A 15 -50.09 -34.08 4.98
CA ARG A 15 -48.62 -34.11 4.95
C ARG A 15 -48.11 -32.95 5.81
N GLY A 16 -47.45 -33.28 6.92
CA GLY A 16 -46.91 -32.30 7.85
C GLY A 16 -45.77 -31.47 7.26
N LEU A 17 -45.80 -30.17 7.52
CA LEU A 17 -44.66 -29.25 7.53
C LEU A 17 -44.73 -28.61 8.92
N GLY A 18 -43.85 -28.96 9.86
CA GLY A 18 -42.42 -28.65 9.80
C GLY A 18 -42.24 -27.31 10.51
N GLY A 19 -41.97 -27.35 11.81
CA GLY A 19 -41.90 -26.17 12.68
C GLY A 19 -40.92 -25.13 12.17
N ALA A 20 -41.39 -23.90 12.02
CA ALA A 20 -40.55 -22.75 11.75
C ALA A 20 -39.69 -22.47 12.98
N ALA A 21 -38.40 -22.78 12.89
CA ALA A 21 -37.41 -22.26 13.80
C ALA A 21 -37.35 -20.74 13.61
N LEU A 22 -37.57 -20.00 14.69
CA LEU A 22 -37.34 -18.57 14.76
C LEU A 22 -35.87 -18.30 14.40
N ALA A 23 -35.64 -17.63 13.27
CA ALA A 23 -34.34 -17.11 12.92
C ALA A 23 -33.91 -16.14 14.02
N GLN A 24 -32.82 -16.45 14.71
CA GLN A 24 -32.13 -15.49 15.57
C GLN A 24 -31.54 -14.42 14.65
N ASP A 25 -32.10 -13.22 14.72
CA ASP A 25 -31.49 -12.02 14.14
C ASP A 25 -30.07 -11.90 14.70
N SER A 26 -29.10 -11.92 13.80
CA SER A 26 -27.69 -11.78 14.12
C SER A 26 -27.45 -10.35 14.59
N LEU A 27 -26.78 -10.18 15.73
CA LEU A 27 -26.29 -8.88 16.18
C LEU A 27 -25.43 -8.24 15.08
N PRO A 28 -25.51 -6.90 14.87
CA PRO A 28 -24.61 -6.22 13.95
C PRO A 28 -23.16 -6.41 14.44
N GLY A 29 -22.38 -7.23 13.74
CA GLY A 29 -20.99 -7.56 14.08
C GLY A 29 -20.61 -9.05 14.06
N SER A 30 -21.55 -9.97 13.81
CA SER A 30 -21.26 -11.42 13.83
C SER A 30 -20.84 -12.02 12.47
N GLY A 31 -20.25 -11.22 11.58
CA GLY A 31 -19.67 -11.73 10.33
C GLY A 31 -18.33 -12.43 10.57
N PRO A 32 -17.89 -13.34 9.69
CA PRO A 32 -16.54 -13.90 9.79
C PRO A 32 -15.51 -12.77 9.66
N VAL A 33 -14.55 -12.73 10.58
CA VAL A 33 -13.43 -11.77 10.55
C VAL A 33 -12.61 -12.00 9.29
N SER A 34 -12.19 -10.91 8.67
CA SER A 34 -11.40 -10.96 7.46
C SER A 34 -10.02 -11.63 7.70
N PRO A 35 -9.46 -12.37 6.73
CA PRO A 35 -8.21 -13.10 6.92
C PRO A 35 -7.04 -12.24 7.39
N ILE A 36 -6.88 -11.02 6.84
CA ILE A 36 -5.77 -10.12 7.21
C ILE A 36 -5.92 -9.64 8.65
N TRP A 37 -7.13 -9.24 9.05
CA TRP A 37 -7.41 -8.83 10.42
C TRP A 37 -7.27 -9.98 11.42
N GLY A 38 -7.64 -11.20 11.03
CA GLY A 38 -7.44 -12.40 11.84
C GLY A 38 -5.95 -12.70 12.08
N GLU A 39 -5.11 -12.59 11.03
CA GLU A 39 -3.67 -12.80 11.11
C GLU A 39 -3.00 -11.70 11.97
N LEU A 40 -3.33 -10.42 11.76
CA LEU A 40 -2.82 -9.32 12.58
C LEU A 40 -3.29 -9.42 14.05
N GLY A 41 -4.53 -9.87 14.29
CA GLY A 41 -5.05 -10.12 15.63
C GLY A 41 -4.25 -11.22 16.35
N ARG A 42 -3.90 -12.30 15.65
CA ARG A 42 -3.02 -13.35 16.16
C ARG A 42 -1.64 -12.81 16.54
N LEU A 43 -1.03 -11.99 15.69
CA LEU A 43 0.27 -11.36 15.96
C LEU A 43 0.20 -10.44 17.19
N THR A 44 -0.88 -9.68 17.32
CA THR A 44 -1.12 -8.80 18.47
C THR A 44 -1.20 -9.60 19.78
N ILE A 45 -1.93 -10.72 19.79
CA ILE A 45 -2.02 -11.62 20.95
C ILE A 45 -0.66 -12.24 21.27
N ALA A 46 0.09 -12.66 20.26
CA ALA A 46 1.43 -13.22 20.45
C ALA A 46 2.39 -12.20 21.07
N ALA A 47 2.39 -10.96 20.59
CA ALA A 47 3.18 -9.87 21.15
C ALA A 47 2.82 -9.58 22.62
N GLN A 48 1.53 -9.55 22.95
CA GLN A 48 1.05 -9.34 24.32
C GLN A 48 1.50 -10.47 25.27
N LYS A 49 1.52 -11.73 24.80
CA LYS A 49 2.02 -12.86 25.59
C LYS A 49 3.52 -12.75 25.90
N GLN A 50 4.29 -12.09 25.04
CA GLN A 50 5.70 -11.76 25.27
C GLN A 50 5.89 -10.51 26.15
N GLY A 51 4.79 -9.87 26.57
CA GLY A 51 4.81 -8.63 27.35
C GLY A 51 5.28 -7.42 26.54
N LEU A 52 5.10 -7.44 25.21
CA LEU A 52 5.42 -6.32 24.32
C LEU A 52 4.26 -5.33 24.28
N GLY A 53 4.59 -4.03 24.33
CA GLY A 53 3.62 -2.94 24.28
C GLY A 53 3.16 -2.66 22.85
N VAL A 54 2.12 -3.35 22.40
CA VAL A 54 1.54 -3.18 21.06
C VAL A 54 0.14 -2.55 21.11
N PRO A 55 -0.32 -1.87 20.03
CA PRO A 55 -1.67 -1.33 19.96
C PRO A 55 -2.72 -2.38 20.28
N ARG A 56 -3.69 -2.04 21.14
CA ARG A 56 -4.84 -2.91 21.37
C ARG A 56 -5.76 -2.84 20.17
N MET A 57 -5.88 -3.94 19.44
CA MET A 57 -6.87 -4.04 18.40
C MET A 57 -8.23 -4.42 18.98
N SER A 58 -9.23 -3.57 18.74
CA SER A 58 -10.63 -3.95 18.89
C SER A 58 -11.15 -4.35 17.51
N LEU A 59 -11.73 -5.54 17.40
CA LEU A 59 -12.35 -5.99 16.14
C LEU A 59 -13.69 -5.27 15.99
N GLY A 60 -13.66 -4.13 15.29
CA GLY A 60 -14.83 -3.35 14.90
C GLY A 60 -15.40 -3.75 13.53
N PRO A 61 -16.42 -3.03 13.03
CA PRO A 61 -16.99 -3.28 11.70
C PRO A 61 -15.96 -3.23 10.56
N GLU A 62 -14.89 -2.44 10.69
CA GLU A 62 -13.78 -2.42 9.74
C GLU A 62 -13.05 -3.77 9.61
N SER A 63 -13.13 -4.64 10.62
CA SER A 63 -12.50 -5.97 10.61
C SER A 63 -13.24 -7.01 9.76
N LEU A 64 -14.43 -6.64 9.25
CA LEU A 64 -15.25 -7.48 8.38
C LEU A 64 -14.79 -7.43 6.91
N SER A 65 -13.84 -6.57 6.55
CA SER A 65 -13.30 -6.47 5.19
C SER A 65 -11.79 -6.20 5.20
N ASP A 66 -11.07 -6.73 4.21
CA ASP A 66 -9.65 -6.43 3.96
C ASP A 66 -9.47 -5.07 3.25
N ASP A 67 -10.09 -4.00 3.78
CA ASP A 67 -9.88 -2.69 3.15
C ASP A 67 -8.43 -2.23 3.34
N PHE A 68 -7.75 -1.98 2.22
CA PHE A 68 -6.36 -1.54 2.19
C PHE A 68 -6.14 -0.28 3.05
N SER A 69 -7.09 0.66 3.01
CA SER A 69 -6.98 1.95 3.71
C SER A 69 -6.97 1.82 5.23
N SER A 70 -7.40 0.68 5.78
CA SER A 70 -7.40 0.40 7.23
C SER A 70 -6.38 -0.68 7.61
N THR A 71 -6.29 -1.75 6.83
CA THR A 71 -5.37 -2.87 7.10
C THR A 71 -3.91 -2.47 6.98
N MET A 72 -3.54 -1.72 5.94
CA MET A 72 -2.13 -1.33 5.72
C MET A 72 -1.60 -0.45 6.86
N PRO A 73 -2.28 0.66 7.25
CA PRO A 73 -1.84 1.46 8.40
C PRO A 73 -1.74 0.67 9.70
N ALA A 74 -2.71 -0.21 9.98
CA ALA A 74 -2.73 -0.99 11.21
C ALA A 74 -1.54 -1.94 11.32
N ILE A 75 -1.14 -2.59 10.22
CA ILE A 75 0.04 -3.47 10.22
C ILE A 75 1.31 -2.66 10.43
N VAL A 76 1.46 -1.52 9.76
CA VAL A 76 2.63 -0.64 9.89
C VAL A 76 2.74 -0.06 11.31
N ASP A 77 1.62 0.39 11.89
CA ASP A 77 1.59 0.90 13.27
C ASP A 77 1.92 -0.20 14.29
N PHE A 78 1.48 -1.43 14.05
CA PHE A 78 1.90 -2.58 14.84
C PHE A 78 3.41 -2.82 14.74
N MET A 79 3.97 -2.79 13.53
CA MET A 79 5.42 -2.94 13.33
C MET A 79 6.23 -1.83 14.00
N ASP A 80 5.77 -0.59 13.95
CA ASP A 80 6.42 0.55 14.63
C ASP A 80 6.43 0.39 16.14
N SER A 81 5.37 -0.19 16.72
CA SER A 81 5.35 -0.49 18.16
C SER A 81 6.36 -1.57 18.55
N LEU A 82 6.61 -2.54 17.66
CA LEU A 82 7.66 -3.55 17.86
C LEU A 82 9.05 -2.93 17.77
N ASP A 83 9.28 -1.99 16.85
CA ASP A 83 10.55 -1.26 16.75
C ASP A 83 10.89 -0.50 18.05
N GLY A 84 9.90 0.17 18.64
CA GLY A 84 10.07 0.81 19.95
C GLY A 84 10.39 -0.18 21.07
N ALA A 85 9.82 -1.38 21.02
CA ALA A 85 10.09 -2.43 21.99
C ALA A 85 11.49 -3.04 21.80
N ILE A 86 11.92 -3.32 20.56
CA ILE A 86 13.24 -3.86 20.22
C ILE A 86 14.35 -2.94 20.75
N ALA A 87 14.17 -1.62 20.64
CA ALA A 87 15.15 -0.64 21.10
C ALA A 87 15.37 -0.62 22.63
N THR A 88 14.45 -1.17 23.43
CA THR A 88 14.45 -1.01 24.89
C THR A 88 14.32 -2.32 25.68
N ALA A 89 14.04 -3.44 25.02
CA ALA A 89 13.75 -4.71 25.66
C ALA A 89 15.02 -5.56 25.98
N SER A 90 14.84 -6.61 26.78
CA SER A 90 15.86 -7.65 26.96
C SER A 90 16.13 -8.40 25.65
N PRO A 91 17.31 -9.03 25.48
CA PRO A 91 17.65 -9.75 24.24
C PRO A 91 16.58 -10.75 23.79
N GLU A 92 16.08 -11.59 24.71
CA GLU A 92 15.02 -12.58 24.41
C GLU A 92 13.73 -11.94 23.88
N LYS A 93 13.36 -10.77 24.42
CA LYS A 93 12.16 -10.05 23.99
C LYS A 93 12.39 -9.31 22.68
N ALA A 94 13.61 -8.83 22.43
CA ALA A 94 14.00 -8.23 21.17
C ALA A 94 13.94 -9.28 20.04
N ASP A 95 14.47 -10.48 20.27
CA ASP A 95 14.40 -11.59 19.31
C ASP A 95 12.94 -11.96 18.98
N ALA A 96 12.09 -12.11 20.01
CA ALA A 96 10.67 -12.39 19.81
C ALA A 96 9.94 -11.25 19.06
N ALA A 97 10.30 -10.00 19.31
CA ALA A 97 9.74 -8.85 18.61
C ALA A 97 10.19 -8.79 17.14
N GLU A 98 11.44 -9.14 16.83
CA GLU A 98 11.97 -9.24 15.46
C GLU A 98 11.25 -10.34 14.66
N ASP A 99 11.01 -11.50 15.27
CA ASP A 99 10.25 -12.60 14.65
C ASP A 99 8.81 -12.16 14.31
N LEU A 100 8.12 -11.53 15.28
CA LEU A 100 6.77 -11.00 15.07
C LEU A 100 6.74 -9.89 14.02
N LYS A 101 7.76 -9.04 13.99
CA LYS A 101 7.90 -7.98 12.99
C LYS A 101 8.10 -8.55 11.60
N ALA A 102 8.85 -9.65 11.47
CA ALA A 102 9.01 -10.34 10.21
C ALA A 102 7.72 -10.99 9.68
N GLU A 103 6.92 -11.59 10.56
CA GLU A 103 5.59 -12.10 10.20
C GLU A 103 4.66 -10.95 9.77
N ALA A 104 4.67 -9.83 10.50
CA ALA A 104 3.91 -8.64 10.13
C ALA A 104 4.37 -8.04 8.79
N SER A 105 5.67 -8.01 8.51
CA SER A 105 6.24 -7.59 7.22
C SER A 105 5.75 -8.47 6.07
N ALA A 106 5.66 -9.78 6.28
CA ALA A 106 5.11 -10.70 5.29
C ALA A 106 3.62 -10.46 5.05
N LEU A 107 2.84 -10.24 6.12
CA LEU A 107 1.42 -9.89 6.04
C LEU A 107 1.21 -8.56 5.29
N LEU A 108 1.99 -7.53 5.60
CA LEU A 108 1.99 -6.24 4.90
C LEU A 108 2.28 -6.42 3.40
N GLY A 109 3.23 -7.31 3.06
CA GLY A 109 3.53 -7.66 1.67
C GLY A 109 2.32 -8.17 0.90
N LYS A 110 1.48 -9.02 1.53
CA LYS A 110 0.22 -9.52 0.93
C LYS A 110 -0.77 -8.37 0.67
N VAL A 111 -0.93 -7.47 1.63
CA VAL A 111 -1.83 -6.31 1.52
C VAL A 111 -1.36 -5.34 0.43
N LEU A 112 -0.07 -5.05 0.38
CA LEU A 112 0.53 -4.20 -0.64
C LEU A 112 0.38 -4.81 -2.04
N ALA A 113 0.66 -6.10 -2.21
CA ALA A 113 0.57 -6.77 -3.51
C ALA A 113 -0.85 -6.73 -4.11
N ALA A 114 -1.89 -6.69 -3.28
CA ALA A 114 -3.28 -6.58 -3.74
C ALA A 114 -3.65 -5.17 -4.24
N GLU A 115 -2.97 -4.12 -3.78
CA GLU A 115 -3.24 -2.73 -4.18
C GLU A 115 -2.23 -2.19 -5.21
N LYS A 116 -0.98 -2.67 -5.17
CA LYS A 116 0.14 -2.14 -5.96
C LYS A 116 -0.17 -2.08 -7.45
N LEU A 117 0.25 -0.98 -8.05
CA LEU A 117 0.35 -0.83 -9.50
C LEU A 117 1.64 -1.55 -9.93
N PRO A 118 1.57 -2.52 -10.85
CA PRO A 118 2.79 -3.11 -11.37
C PRO A 118 3.64 -2.03 -12.04
N ARG A 119 4.89 -1.94 -11.61
CA ARG A 119 5.87 -1.02 -12.18
C ARG A 119 6.14 -1.41 -13.63
N GLU A 120 6.07 -0.43 -14.54
CA GLU A 120 6.56 -0.62 -15.90
C GLU A 120 8.07 -0.86 -15.84
N ALA A 121 8.53 -2.01 -16.34
CA ALA A 121 9.95 -2.28 -16.47
C ALA A 121 10.60 -1.20 -17.38
N PRO A 122 11.82 -0.72 -17.05
CA PRO A 122 12.61 0.08 -17.99
C PRO A 122 12.74 -0.65 -19.33
N GLU A 123 12.83 0.09 -20.45
CA GLU A 123 12.83 -0.40 -21.85
C GLU A 123 13.70 -1.66 -22.10
N GLU A 124 13.17 -2.83 -21.75
CA GLU A 124 13.61 -4.13 -22.19
C GLU A 124 12.63 -4.55 -23.30
N PRO A 125 13.11 -5.02 -24.48
CA PRO A 125 12.21 -5.49 -25.53
C PRO A 125 11.35 -6.62 -24.98
N GLY A 126 10.05 -6.36 -24.83
CA GLY A 126 9.11 -7.35 -24.34
C GLY A 126 9.04 -8.57 -25.27
N PRO A 127 8.65 -9.74 -24.77
CA PRO A 127 8.40 -10.90 -25.62
C PRO A 127 7.33 -10.58 -26.68
N PRO A 128 7.32 -11.28 -27.84
CA PRO A 128 6.32 -11.08 -28.88
C PRO A 128 4.90 -11.23 -28.30
N GLY A 129 4.11 -10.15 -28.34
CA GLY A 129 2.77 -10.07 -27.73
C GLY A 129 2.67 -9.17 -26.49
N ALA A 130 3.77 -8.51 -26.06
CA ALA A 130 3.74 -7.50 -25.02
C ALA A 130 2.89 -6.28 -25.41
N ALA A 131 2.27 -5.64 -24.41
CA ALA A 131 1.48 -4.42 -24.57
C ALA A 131 2.29 -3.30 -25.27
N PRO A 132 1.62 -2.32 -25.92
CA PRO A 132 2.33 -1.24 -26.61
C PRO A 132 3.34 -0.56 -25.69
N THR A 133 4.61 -0.59 -26.09
CA THR A 133 5.67 0.14 -25.42
C THR A 133 5.41 1.63 -25.64
N VAL A 134 5.08 2.35 -24.57
CA VAL A 134 4.92 3.79 -24.63
C VAL A 134 6.27 4.45 -24.43
N ARG A 135 6.61 5.40 -25.32
CA ARG A 135 7.80 6.21 -25.14
C ARG A 135 7.52 7.27 -24.07
N ALA A 136 8.43 7.41 -23.10
CA ALA A 136 8.35 8.48 -22.11
C ALA A 136 8.22 9.85 -22.80
N PRO A 137 7.30 10.73 -22.35
CA PRO A 137 7.19 12.08 -22.87
C PRO A 137 8.47 12.85 -22.54
N LYS A 138 8.84 13.84 -23.36
CA LYS A 138 9.96 14.72 -22.98
C LYS A 138 9.55 15.55 -21.78
N PHE A 139 10.50 15.81 -20.88
CA PHE A 139 10.24 16.59 -19.67
C PHE A 139 9.65 17.96 -19.98
N GLU A 140 10.19 18.64 -21.00
CA GLU A 140 9.81 20.00 -21.39
C GLU A 140 8.33 20.08 -21.79
N ASP A 141 7.79 18.99 -22.36
CA ASP A 141 6.40 18.91 -22.83
C ASP A 141 5.39 18.77 -21.68
N VAL A 142 5.83 18.26 -20.52
CA VAL A 142 4.95 17.95 -19.38
C VAL A 142 5.25 18.77 -18.12
N ALA A 143 6.38 19.49 -18.07
CA ALA A 143 6.83 20.22 -16.89
C ALA A 143 5.78 21.22 -16.37
N GLU A 144 5.20 22.04 -17.25
CA GLU A 144 4.19 23.02 -16.83
C GLU A 144 2.87 22.35 -16.42
N SER A 145 2.52 21.22 -17.04
CA SER A 145 1.35 20.44 -16.63
C SER A 145 1.50 19.96 -15.18
N TYR A 146 2.68 19.48 -14.79
CA TYR A 146 2.94 19.10 -13.41
C TYR A 146 2.83 20.26 -12.43
N ARG A 147 3.43 21.41 -12.75
CA ARG A 147 3.34 22.61 -11.90
C ARG A 147 1.89 23.07 -11.74
N ALA A 148 1.14 23.10 -12.85
CA ALA A 148 -0.26 23.46 -12.84
C ALA A 148 -1.09 22.51 -11.96
N LEU A 149 -0.95 21.20 -12.15
CA LEU A 149 -1.65 20.19 -11.35
C LEU A 149 -1.29 20.29 -9.87
N PHE A 150 -0.02 20.50 -9.53
CA PHE A 150 0.39 20.63 -8.13
C PHE A 150 -0.20 21.90 -7.49
N ARG A 151 -0.19 23.01 -8.22
CA ARG A 151 -0.78 24.28 -7.77
C ARG A 151 -2.29 24.17 -7.53
N THR A 152 -3.01 23.44 -8.39
CA THR A 152 -4.46 23.25 -8.29
C THR A 152 -4.88 21.99 -7.51
N CYS A 153 -3.92 21.28 -6.93
CA CYS A 153 -4.15 20.07 -6.16
C CYS A 153 -4.90 20.40 -4.88
N VAL A 154 -6.09 19.82 -4.75
CA VAL A 154 -6.92 19.88 -3.55
C VAL A 154 -7.06 18.46 -3.02
N ILE A 155 -6.56 18.26 -1.80
CA ILE A 155 -6.68 16.99 -1.09
C ILE A 155 -8.15 16.80 -0.70
N ARG A 156 -8.72 15.63 -1.02
CA ARG A 156 -10.12 15.37 -0.71
C ARG A 156 -10.33 15.26 0.80
N SER A 157 -11.37 15.91 1.32
CA SER A 157 -11.65 15.94 2.75
C SER A 157 -11.92 14.55 3.34
N ASP A 158 -12.54 13.64 2.56
CA ASP A 158 -12.79 12.25 2.95
C ASP A 158 -11.52 11.38 3.01
N LYS A 159 -10.37 11.92 2.57
CA LYS A 159 -9.06 11.27 2.59
C LYS A 159 -8.05 11.97 3.52
N ALA A 160 -8.44 13.04 4.19
CA ALA A 160 -7.53 13.87 4.98
C ALA A 160 -6.81 13.05 6.08
N SER A 161 -7.52 12.19 6.80
CA SER A 161 -6.92 11.36 7.85
C SER A 161 -5.91 10.35 7.31
N GLN A 162 -6.20 9.74 6.15
CA GLN A 162 -5.28 8.80 5.50
C GLN A 162 -4.04 9.54 5.01
N VAL A 163 -4.20 10.68 4.33
CA VAL A 163 -3.06 11.48 3.87
C VAL A 163 -2.19 11.91 5.06
N LYS A 164 -2.82 12.35 6.15
CA LYS A 164 -2.11 12.71 7.38
C LYS A 164 -1.27 11.55 7.90
N TRP A 165 -1.83 10.34 7.97
CA TRP A 165 -1.09 9.15 8.40
C TRP A 165 0.16 8.91 7.55
N TYR A 166 0.06 8.97 6.21
CA TYR A 166 1.23 8.83 5.34
C TYR A 166 2.28 9.91 5.62
N THR A 167 1.86 11.17 5.75
CA THR A 167 2.80 12.27 6.00
C THR A 167 3.41 12.23 7.39
N ASP A 168 2.70 11.73 8.40
CA ASP A 168 3.26 11.52 9.74
C ASP A 168 4.37 10.46 9.68
N LYS A 169 4.21 9.39 8.88
CA LYS A 169 5.28 8.40 8.65
C LYS A 169 6.48 8.98 7.90
N VAL A 170 6.24 9.85 6.91
CA VAL A 170 7.31 10.56 6.20
C VAL A 170 8.08 11.49 7.14
N ALA A 171 7.36 12.23 8.00
CA ALA A 171 7.94 13.22 8.90
C ALA A 171 8.51 12.63 10.20
N ASP A 172 8.28 11.35 10.48
CA ASP A 172 8.80 10.68 11.68
C ASP A 172 10.34 10.84 11.78
N PRO A 173 10.87 11.36 12.89
CA PRO A 173 12.30 11.64 13.03
C PRO A 173 13.20 10.42 12.83
N SER A 174 12.78 9.24 13.32
CA SER A 174 13.58 8.01 13.22
C SER A 174 13.67 7.49 11.79
N ARG A 175 12.60 7.68 11.01
CA ARG A 175 12.54 7.33 9.59
C ARG A 175 13.33 8.36 8.77
N ARG A 176 13.14 9.65 9.07
CA ARG A 176 13.82 10.75 8.41
C ARG A 176 15.34 10.62 8.47
N GLU A 177 15.90 10.25 9.62
CA GLU A 177 17.36 10.05 9.75
C GLU A 177 17.89 9.02 8.75
N ARG A 178 17.15 7.91 8.53
CA ARG A 178 17.54 6.87 7.57
C ARG A 178 17.51 7.37 6.13
N TYR A 179 16.53 8.20 5.78
CA TYR A 179 16.44 8.82 4.45
C TYR A 179 17.50 9.91 4.26
N GLN A 180 17.82 10.67 5.30
CA GLN A 180 18.83 11.73 5.25
C GLN A 180 20.21 11.16 4.92
N ARG A 181 20.57 9.99 5.47
CA ARG A 181 21.84 9.32 5.13
C ARG A 181 21.97 9.01 3.64
N ILE A 182 20.86 8.70 2.97
CA ILE A 182 20.84 8.49 1.52
C ILE A 182 21.05 9.81 0.77
N GLU A 183 20.38 10.88 1.22
CA GLU A 183 20.60 12.22 0.63
C GLU A 183 22.05 12.65 0.77
N ASP A 184 22.65 12.43 1.94
CA ASP A 184 24.04 12.79 2.22
C ASP A 184 25.03 11.96 1.38
N GLU A 185 24.71 10.71 1.03
CA GLU A 185 25.57 9.85 0.20
C GLU A 185 25.44 10.14 -1.30
N ILE A 186 24.22 10.28 -1.82
CA ILE A 186 23.95 10.26 -3.27
C ILE A 186 23.09 11.43 -3.77
N CYS A 187 22.96 12.50 -2.98
CA CYS A 187 22.29 13.75 -3.36
C CYS A 187 20.81 13.62 -3.77
N VAL A 188 20.12 12.53 -3.37
CA VAL A 188 18.68 12.35 -3.61
C VAL A 188 17.92 12.91 -2.40
N PRO A 189 17.01 13.89 -2.55
CA PRO A 189 16.32 14.49 -1.41
C PRO A 189 15.65 13.46 -0.51
N TRP A 190 15.84 13.57 0.81
CA TRP A 190 15.35 12.56 1.77
C TRP A 190 13.84 12.29 1.61
N TYR A 191 13.05 13.33 1.34
CA TYR A 191 11.59 13.25 1.20
C TYR A 191 11.18 12.59 -0.13
N PHE A 192 12.02 12.66 -1.16
CA PHE A 192 11.79 11.93 -2.41
C PHE A 192 11.88 10.42 -2.17
N VAL A 193 12.89 9.99 -1.42
CA VAL A 193 13.11 8.59 -1.03
C VAL A 193 12.01 8.12 -0.07
N ALA A 194 11.64 8.93 0.92
CA ALA A 194 10.61 8.61 1.90
C ALA A 194 9.26 8.32 1.23
N ILE A 195 8.88 9.11 0.23
CA ILE A 195 7.62 8.94 -0.51
C ILE A 195 7.67 7.67 -1.36
N ILE A 196 8.78 7.37 -2.06
CA ILE A 196 8.94 6.08 -2.75
C ILE A 196 8.83 4.93 -1.75
N HIS A 197 9.46 5.02 -0.59
CA HIS A 197 9.42 3.96 0.41
C HIS A 197 7.99 3.71 0.94
N GLY A 198 7.19 4.76 1.11
CA GLY A 198 5.76 4.65 1.44
C GLY A 198 4.95 3.96 0.34
N MET A 199 5.21 4.33 -0.92
CA MET A 199 4.52 3.77 -2.08
C MET A 199 4.87 2.31 -2.33
N GLU A 200 6.14 1.97 -2.24
CA GLU A 200 6.64 0.64 -2.62
C GLU A 200 6.67 -0.35 -1.47
N CYS A 201 6.80 0.10 -0.22
CA CYS A 201 7.04 -0.81 0.90
C CYS A 201 6.09 -0.57 2.08
N GLY A 202 5.16 0.38 2.00
CA GLY A 202 4.36 0.78 3.17
C GLY A 202 5.25 1.24 4.33
N PHE A 203 6.41 1.82 4.01
CA PHE A 203 7.45 2.21 4.97
C PHE A 203 8.12 1.05 5.74
N ASP A 204 8.05 -0.18 5.24
CA ASP A 204 8.73 -1.32 5.85
C ASP A 204 10.21 -1.42 5.47
N PHE A 205 11.08 -1.11 6.44
CA PHE A 205 12.53 -1.19 6.30
C PHE A 205 13.08 -2.62 6.16
N ASN A 206 12.25 -3.66 6.23
CA ASN A 206 12.63 -5.04 5.93
C ASN A 206 12.43 -5.40 4.45
N LYS A 207 12.15 -4.43 3.58
CA LYS A 207 11.92 -4.63 2.15
C LYS A 207 12.89 -3.83 1.27
N HIS A 208 13.17 -4.37 0.10
CA HIS A 208 13.93 -3.70 -0.96
C HIS A 208 13.14 -2.50 -1.49
N LEU A 209 13.75 -1.30 -1.49
CA LEU A 209 13.14 -0.09 -2.07
C LEU A 209 12.77 -0.26 -3.56
N HIS A 210 13.50 -1.13 -4.28
CA HIS A 210 13.25 -1.48 -5.68
C HIS A 210 11.78 -1.79 -5.98
N ASN A 211 11.19 -2.74 -5.25
CA ASN A 211 9.89 -3.33 -5.58
C ASN A 211 9.14 -3.93 -4.39
N GLY A 212 9.67 -3.81 -3.17
CA GLY A 212 9.06 -4.33 -1.95
C GLY A 212 9.31 -5.82 -1.66
N ASP A 213 10.21 -6.48 -2.40
CA ASP A 213 10.65 -7.84 -2.03
C ASP A 213 11.36 -7.83 -0.66
N PRO A 214 11.32 -8.93 0.13
CA PRO A 214 11.97 -8.97 1.45
C PRO A 214 13.50 -8.83 1.37
N LEU A 215 14.12 -8.07 2.28
CA LEU A 215 15.60 -7.94 2.43
C LEU A 215 16.32 -9.23 2.88
N ARG A 216 15.61 -10.35 2.97
CA ARG A 216 16.21 -11.65 3.34
C ARG A 216 16.85 -12.35 2.14
N SER A 217 16.53 -11.91 0.93
CA SER A 217 17.01 -12.48 -0.32
C SER A 217 17.03 -11.41 -1.39
N ARG A 218 17.83 -11.58 -2.44
CA ARG A 218 17.75 -10.69 -3.61
C ARG A 218 16.34 -10.65 -4.19
N THR A 219 16.03 -9.56 -4.88
CA THR A 219 14.75 -9.37 -5.57
C THR A 219 14.46 -10.49 -6.57
N VAL A 220 13.22 -10.97 -6.55
CA VAL A 220 12.66 -11.93 -7.51
C VAL A 220 11.73 -11.22 -8.49
N GLN A 221 11.06 -10.16 -8.02
CA GLN A 221 10.30 -9.24 -8.86
C GLN A 221 11.26 -8.31 -9.63
N VAL A 222 10.74 -7.67 -10.68
CA VAL A 222 11.53 -6.73 -11.50
C VAL A 222 11.83 -5.47 -10.67
N PRO A 223 13.06 -4.94 -10.69
CA PRO A 223 14.28 -5.50 -11.30
C PRO A 223 14.80 -6.73 -10.54
N LYS A 224 15.04 -7.84 -11.24
CA LYS A 224 15.43 -9.13 -10.63
C LYS A 224 16.90 -9.15 -10.22
N GLY A 225 17.22 -9.92 -9.18
CA GLY A 225 18.60 -10.21 -8.76
C GLY A 225 19.32 -9.04 -8.12
N ARG A 226 18.59 -8.09 -7.53
CA ARG A 226 19.12 -6.91 -6.86
C ARG A 226 19.13 -7.08 -5.33
N PRO A 227 20.05 -6.40 -4.60
CA PRO A 227 21.20 -5.67 -5.12
C PRO A 227 22.27 -6.61 -5.70
N VAL A 228 23.11 -6.08 -6.59
CA VAL A 228 24.14 -6.88 -7.30
C VAL A 228 25.16 -7.44 -6.32
N THR A 229 25.67 -6.58 -5.43
CA THR A 229 26.48 -6.99 -4.29
C THR A 229 25.55 -7.37 -3.15
N TRP A 230 25.65 -8.62 -2.68
CA TRP A 230 24.82 -9.15 -1.62
C TRP A 230 25.69 -9.71 -0.49
N SER A 231 25.65 -9.03 0.66
CA SER A 231 26.40 -9.41 1.86
C SER A 231 25.41 -9.52 3.02
N PRO A 232 24.70 -10.66 3.14
CA PRO A 232 23.67 -10.82 4.15
C PRO A 232 24.28 -10.80 5.57
N PRO A 233 23.61 -10.16 6.56
CA PRO A 233 22.38 -9.39 6.42
C PRO A 233 22.65 -8.06 5.69
N THR A 234 21.99 -7.87 4.54
CA THR A 234 22.12 -6.61 3.78
C THR A 234 21.19 -5.61 4.43
N ASP A 235 21.75 -4.49 4.85
CA ASP A 235 20.96 -3.42 5.43
C ASP A 235 20.11 -2.72 4.36
N TRP A 236 19.02 -2.12 4.83
CA TRP A 236 18.09 -1.40 3.96
C TRP A 236 18.74 -0.25 3.20
N HIS A 237 19.69 0.46 3.82
CA HIS A 237 20.32 1.63 3.22
C HIS A 237 21.15 1.25 1.99
N SER A 238 22.00 0.22 2.11
CA SER A 238 22.75 -0.33 0.96
C SER A 238 21.84 -0.78 -0.17
N SER A 239 20.71 -1.43 0.15
CA SER A 239 19.72 -1.81 -0.87
C SER A 239 19.02 -0.61 -1.50
N ALA A 240 18.72 0.44 -0.73
CA ALA A 240 18.04 1.63 -1.22
C ALA A 240 18.95 2.44 -2.14
N VAL A 241 20.24 2.56 -1.82
CA VAL A 241 21.26 3.17 -2.68
C VAL A 241 21.38 2.41 -4.01
N ASP A 242 21.41 1.07 -3.99
CA ASP A 242 21.42 0.27 -5.23
C ASP A 242 20.16 0.52 -6.08
N ALA A 243 18.98 0.67 -5.46
CA ALA A 243 17.74 1.02 -6.17
C ALA A 243 17.80 2.40 -6.84
N LEU A 244 18.21 3.42 -6.11
CA LEU A 244 18.30 4.78 -6.62
C LEU A 244 19.38 4.94 -7.69
N ARG A 245 20.48 4.17 -7.60
CA ARG A 245 21.49 4.08 -8.68
C ARG A 245 20.96 3.34 -9.90
N TYR A 246 20.22 2.24 -9.72
CA TYR A 246 19.59 1.50 -10.82
C TYR A 246 18.63 2.40 -11.62
N ASP A 247 17.85 3.21 -10.91
CA ASP A 247 16.90 4.17 -11.50
C ASP A 247 17.54 5.48 -11.98
N LYS A 248 18.88 5.59 -11.90
CA LYS A 248 19.68 6.73 -12.36
C LYS A 248 19.29 8.05 -11.68
N PHE A 249 18.94 7.98 -10.40
CA PHE A 249 18.61 9.14 -9.57
C PHE A 249 19.78 9.65 -8.74
N ALA A 250 20.79 8.81 -8.50
CA ALA A 250 21.98 9.20 -7.76
C ALA A 250 22.72 10.38 -8.43
N ASP A 251 23.20 11.30 -7.59
CA ASP A 251 24.07 12.43 -7.92
C ASP A 251 23.44 13.46 -8.88
N LEU A 252 22.13 13.43 -9.06
CA LEU A 252 21.40 14.46 -9.81
C LEU A 252 21.28 15.74 -8.98
N THR A 253 21.26 16.88 -9.67
CA THR A 253 21.21 18.21 -9.03
C THR A 253 19.87 18.93 -9.23
N ASP A 254 19.07 18.51 -10.23
CA ASP A 254 17.83 19.18 -10.63
C ASP A 254 16.61 18.54 -9.97
N TRP A 255 16.36 18.88 -8.71
CA TRP A 255 15.25 18.38 -7.88
C TRP A 255 14.08 19.37 -7.74
N ASP A 256 13.83 20.17 -8.77
CA ASP A 256 12.65 21.04 -8.81
C ASP A 256 11.35 20.23 -8.78
N LEU A 257 10.25 20.91 -8.42
CA LEU A 257 8.93 20.30 -8.27
C LEU A 257 8.53 19.45 -9.49
N ALA A 258 8.68 19.99 -10.69
CA ALA A 258 8.26 19.31 -11.92
C ALA A 258 9.17 18.10 -12.21
N ARG A 259 10.47 18.23 -11.96
CA ARG A 259 11.44 17.13 -12.11
C ARG A 259 11.13 15.97 -11.16
N MET A 260 10.81 16.24 -9.90
CA MET A 260 10.41 15.20 -8.96
C MET A 260 9.14 14.47 -9.39
N LEU A 261 8.10 15.22 -9.78
CA LEU A 261 6.84 14.63 -10.27
C LEU A 261 7.05 13.80 -11.54
N TYR A 262 7.87 14.28 -12.47
CA TYR A 262 8.28 13.52 -13.66
C TYR A 262 9.00 12.22 -13.30
N ARG A 263 9.95 12.25 -12.35
CA ARG A 263 10.70 11.06 -11.93
C ARG A 263 9.84 10.04 -11.20
N TRP A 264 8.90 10.45 -10.36
CA TRP A 264 7.94 9.53 -9.73
C TRP A 264 6.97 8.93 -10.75
N GLU A 265 6.51 9.70 -11.74
CA GLU A 265 5.71 9.11 -12.82
C GLU A 265 6.54 8.12 -13.65
N ALA A 266 7.80 8.44 -13.95
CA ALA A 266 8.73 7.52 -14.61
C ALA A 266 8.99 6.25 -13.78
N TYR A 267 9.07 6.39 -12.46
CA TYR A 267 9.26 5.28 -11.53
C TYR A 267 8.10 4.28 -11.62
N ASN A 268 6.86 4.76 -11.72
CA ASN A 268 5.69 3.91 -11.88
C ASN A 268 5.47 3.43 -13.32
N GLY A 269 5.52 4.35 -14.29
CA GLY A 269 5.16 4.11 -15.68
C GLY A 269 4.25 5.18 -16.29
N TRP A 270 4.30 5.32 -17.62
CA TRP A 270 3.68 6.42 -18.37
C TRP A 270 2.31 6.08 -18.99
N ARG A 271 1.88 4.82 -18.94
CA ARG A 271 0.74 4.36 -19.73
C ARG A 271 -0.59 4.99 -19.31
N SER A 272 -0.80 5.27 -18.03
CA SER A 272 -2.03 5.91 -17.55
C SER A 272 -2.29 7.25 -18.26
N ARG A 273 -1.23 8.05 -18.41
CA ARG A 273 -1.27 9.32 -19.14
C ARG A 273 -1.41 9.08 -20.65
N LEU A 274 -0.53 8.27 -21.22
CA LEU A 274 -0.36 8.21 -22.68
C LEU A 274 -1.45 7.40 -23.40
N LEU A 275 -1.97 6.36 -22.75
CA LEU A 275 -2.99 5.48 -23.36
C LEU A 275 -4.41 5.85 -22.94
N TYR A 276 -4.59 6.42 -21.75
CA TYR A 276 -5.92 6.65 -21.17
C TYR A 276 -6.19 8.11 -20.82
N ASN A 277 -5.24 9.02 -21.06
CA ASN A 277 -5.37 10.44 -20.76
C ASN A 277 -5.82 10.72 -19.32
N ILE A 278 -5.30 9.92 -18.37
CA ILE A 278 -5.59 10.05 -16.94
C ILE A 278 -4.31 10.44 -16.21
N ASN A 279 -4.45 11.42 -15.32
CA ASN A 279 -3.44 11.73 -14.32
C ASN A 279 -3.21 10.49 -13.45
N THR A 280 -1.98 9.95 -13.47
CA THR A 280 -1.69 8.67 -12.82
C THR A 280 -2.08 8.68 -11.33
N PRO A 281 -2.77 7.65 -10.82
CA PRO A 281 -3.06 7.53 -9.40
C PRO A 281 -1.80 7.52 -8.53
N TYR A 282 -0.66 7.05 -9.07
CA TYR A 282 0.62 7.05 -8.37
C TYR A 282 1.03 8.45 -7.90
N LEU A 283 0.67 9.50 -8.63
CA LEU A 283 0.91 10.89 -8.23
C LEU A 283 -0.31 11.49 -7.53
N TRP A 284 -1.51 11.28 -8.08
CA TRP A 284 -2.66 12.15 -7.78
C TRP A 284 -3.79 11.49 -7.01
N SER A 285 -3.68 10.20 -6.65
CA SER A 285 -4.68 9.54 -5.82
C SER A 285 -4.90 10.28 -4.50
N PHE A 286 -6.17 10.41 -4.10
CA PHE A 286 -6.68 11.21 -2.97
C PHE A 286 -6.81 12.72 -3.21
N SER A 287 -6.56 13.21 -4.43
CA SER A 287 -6.84 14.60 -4.83
C SER A 287 -8.04 14.73 -5.76
N ASN A 288 -8.44 15.97 -6.04
CA ASN A 288 -9.37 16.33 -7.13
C ASN A 288 -8.87 15.97 -8.54
N HIS A 289 -7.58 15.67 -8.72
CA HIS A 289 -7.01 15.35 -10.03
C HIS A 289 -7.08 13.88 -10.43
N TYR A 290 -7.62 13.01 -9.56
CA TYR A 290 -7.84 11.59 -9.83
C TYR A 290 -9.19 11.12 -9.27
N THR A 291 -9.92 10.33 -10.07
CA THR A 291 -11.20 9.73 -9.66
C THR A 291 -11.16 8.21 -9.71
N LYS A 292 -10.77 7.63 -10.86
CA LYS A 292 -10.71 6.18 -11.10
C LYS A 292 -9.90 5.89 -12.37
N GLY A 293 -9.63 4.62 -12.61
CA GLY A 293 -8.81 4.13 -13.70
C GLY A 293 -7.41 3.81 -13.20
N LYS A 294 -7.01 2.54 -13.25
CA LYS A 294 -5.64 2.13 -12.92
C LYS A 294 -5.29 0.79 -13.57
N PHE A 295 -4.01 0.46 -13.60
CA PHE A 295 -3.57 -0.90 -13.88
C PHE A 295 -3.73 -1.76 -12.62
N VAL A 296 -4.42 -2.90 -12.74
CA VAL A 296 -4.68 -3.80 -11.60
C VAL A 296 -3.77 -5.03 -11.61
N ALA A 297 -3.12 -5.28 -12.75
CA ALA A 297 -2.10 -6.29 -12.94
C ALA A 297 -1.25 -5.91 -14.16
N ASP A 298 -0.16 -6.64 -14.41
CA ASP A 298 0.72 -6.41 -15.55
C ASP A 298 -0.08 -6.36 -16.85
N ASN A 299 -0.06 -5.20 -17.51
CA ASN A 299 -0.80 -4.94 -18.75
C ASN A 299 -2.33 -5.01 -18.66
N VAL A 300 -2.92 -5.09 -17.46
CA VAL A 300 -4.38 -5.15 -17.25
C VAL A 300 -4.88 -3.80 -16.75
N TRP A 301 -5.49 -3.03 -17.64
CA TRP A 301 -6.16 -1.77 -17.30
C TRP A 301 -7.60 -2.02 -16.86
N ASP A 302 -7.99 -1.39 -15.75
CA ASP A 302 -9.39 -1.28 -15.33
C ASP A 302 -9.77 0.21 -15.18
N GLY A 303 -10.67 0.68 -16.03
CA GLY A 303 -11.17 2.06 -16.02
C GLY A 303 -12.09 2.39 -14.83
N ASN A 304 -12.52 1.39 -14.06
CA ASN A 304 -13.38 1.54 -12.90
C ASN A 304 -12.64 1.33 -11.57
N ALA A 305 -11.49 0.68 -11.58
CA ALA A 305 -10.67 0.51 -10.39
C ALA A 305 -10.23 1.87 -9.82
N VAL A 306 -10.33 2.01 -8.50
CA VAL A 306 -9.93 3.21 -7.76
C VAL A 306 -8.74 2.87 -6.90
N SER A 307 -7.67 3.66 -6.97
CA SER A 307 -6.55 3.46 -6.06
C SER A 307 -6.94 3.78 -4.61
N LYS A 308 -6.53 2.89 -3.71
CA LYS A 308 -6.67 3.00 -2.25
C LYS A 308 -5.38 3.52 -1.59
N GLN A 309 -4.35 3.77 -2.37
CA GLN A 309 -3.06 4.31 -1.91
C GLN A 309 -3.02 5.83 -2.12
N CYS A 310 -2.35 6.54 -1.21
CA CYS A 310 -2.14 7.99 -1.36
C CYS A 310 -1.12 8.26 -2.47
N GLY A 311 -1.36 9.25 -3.33
CA GLY A 311 -0.41 9.59 -4.39
C GLY A 311 0.81 10.37 -3.89
N ALA A 312 1.95 10.20 -4.55
CA ALA A 312 3.22 10.86 -4.22
C ALA A 312 3.12 12.40 -4.24
N ALA A 313 2.42 12.98 -5.23
CA ALA A 313 2.22 14.43 -5.31
C ALA A 313 1.33 14.93 -4.17
N VAL A 314 0.37 14.12 -3.72
CA VAL A 314 -0.52 14.45 -2.60
C VAL A 314 0.25 14.41 -1.27
N MET A 315 1.11 13.42 -1.07
CA MET A 315 2.02 13.39 0.08
C MET A 315 2.95 14.61 0.08
N LEU A 316 3.58 14.92 -1.07
CA LEU A 316 4.45 16.10 -1.22
C LEU A 316 3.71 17.39 -0.89
N LYS A 317 2.49 17.57 -1.43
CA LYS A 317 1.64 18.73 -1.18
C LYS A 317 1.40 18.93 0.32
N MET A 318 1.04 17.86 1.02
CA MET A 318 0.75 17.91 2.45
C MET A 318 2.00 18.23 3.30
N ILE A 319 3.17 17.63 3.02
CA ILE A 319 4.42 17.92 3.78
C ILE A 319 4.96 19.34 3.52
N VAL A 320 4.67 19.91 2.34
CA VAL A 320 4.97 21.31 2.03
C VAL A 320 4.02 22.25 2.79
N GLU A 321 2.72 21.96 2.78
CA GLU A 321 1.71 22.79 3.46
C GLU A 321 1.82 22.78 4.98
N THR A 322 2.27 21.66 5.57
CA THR A 322 2.55 21.58 7.01
C THR A 322 3.93 22.10 7.41
N GLY A 323 4.75 22.52 6.43
CA GLY A 323 6.08 23.06 6.70
C GLY A 323 7.12 22.02 7.15
N VAL A 324 6.88 20.73 6.91
CA VAL A 324 7.89 19.67 7.11
C VAL A 324 9.08 19.91 6.18
N ILE A 325 8.82 20.41 4.97
CA ILE A 325 9.81 20.95 4.04
C ILE A 325 9.35 22.32 3.49
N GLY A 326 10.28 23.08 2.94
CA GLY A 326 9.96 24.29 2.17
C GLY A 326 9.33 23.96 0.81
N GLN A 327 8.82 24.98 0.12
CA GLN A 327 8.39 24.84 -1.28
C GLN A 327 9.58 24.37 -2.14
N PRO A 328 9.47 23.24 -2.86
CA PRO A 328 10.49 22.86 -3.83
C PRO A 328 10.62 23.95 -4.90
N ALA A 329 11.85 24.11 -5.42
CA ALA A 329 12.15 25.04 -6.50
C ALA A 329 11.33 24.76 -7.77
#